data_AF-A0AAQ3T464-F1
#
_entry.id   AF-A0AAQ3T464-F1
#
_cell.length_a   1.000
_cell.length_b   1.000
_cell.length_c   1.000
_cell.angle_alpha   90.00
_cell.angle_beta   90.00
_cell.angle_gamma   90.00
#
_symmetry.space_group_name_H-M   'P 1'
#
loop_
_entity.id
_entity.type
_entity.pdbx_description
1 polymer ?
#
loop_
_entity_poly.entity_id
_entity_poly.type
_entity_poly.pdbx_seq_one_letter_code
_entity_poly.pdbx_strand_id
1 'polypeptide(L)'
;AISKRARNQCTVFQALTNRRWVKDIRGALTVQVLVEYVKVWEMVDDPGVPDHFRWRFTQSGQYSCKSAYQSFFLGTVKFGSWKRIWKSWALLRCKFFIWLAIKNRCWTADRLAKRGLLHPNAVFKLVVRAVSRAPKELKKGLNSLIILVAWEVWKHRIACVFEEIRPCVSVICQEIEKEGSLWCLAGNSALSSLRARMGRLGL
;
A
#
# COMPACT_ATOMS: atom_id res chain seq x y z
N ALA A 1 1.48 28.19 27.39
CA ALA A 1 0.99 27.21 26.39
C ALA A 1 0.38 27.92 25.17
N ILE A 2 0.97 27.73 23.98
CA ILE A 2 0.53 28.38 22.74
C ILE A 2 -0.71 27.68 22.16
N SER A 3 -1.70 28.44 21.71
CA SER A 3 -2.94 27.87 21.17
C SER A 3 -2.71 27.04 19.90
N LYS A 4 -3.53 26.00 19.68
CA LYS A 4 -3.48 25.17 18.47
C LYS A 4 -3.77 25.98 17.20
N ARG A 5 -4.60 27.03 17.31
CA ARG A 5 -4.92 27.96 16.22
C ARG A 5 -3.71 28.81 15.83
N ALA A 6 -3.02 29.39 16.81
CA ALA A 6 -1.82 30.20 16.57
C ALA A 6 -0.73 29.40 15.84
N ARG A 7 -0.48 28.14 16.26
CA ARG A 7 0.49 27.24 15.60
C ARG A 7 0.19 26.93 14.14
N ASN A 8 -1.08 26.85 13.75
CA ASN A 8 -1.46 26.40 12.41
C ASN A 8 -1.69 27.55 11.42
N GLN A 9 -1.91 28.78 11.92
CA GLN A 9 -2.30 29.93 11.09
C GLN A 9 -1.27 31.06 11.08
N CYS A 10 -0.36 31.11 12.06
CA CYS A 10 0.67 32.14 12.10
C CYS A 10 1.89 31.71 11.29
N THR A 11 2.23 32.47 10.24
CA THR A 11 3.47 32.26 9.49
C THR A 11 4.67 32.80 10.27
N VAL A 12 5.88 32.30 9.99
CA VAL A 12 7.11 32.79 10.63
C VAL A 12 7.26 34.30 10.46
N PHE A 13 7.00 34.82 9.26
CA PHE A 13 7.02 36.27 9.00
C PHE A 13 6.05 37.06 9.90
N GLN A 14 4.80 36.61 10.01
CA GLN A 14 3.80 37.25 10.86
C GLN A 14 4.12 37.13 12.35
N ALA A 15 4.72 36.02 12.75
CA ALA A 15 5.16 35.75 14.11
C ALA A 15 6.27 36.72 14.53
N LEU A 16 7.25 36.94 13.65
CA LEU A 16 8.41 37.80 13.87
C LEU A 16 8.07 39.30 13.79
N THR A 17 7.13 39.68 12.92
CA THR A 17 6.70 41.09 12.78
C THR A 17 6.15 41.60 14.11
N ASN A 18 6.74 42.67 14.64
CA ASN A 18 6.37 43.30 15.91
C ASN A 18 6.31 42.33 17.10
N ARG A 19 7.15 41.28 17.10
CA ARG A 19 7.22 40.26 18.17
C ARG A 19 5.86 39.66 18.52
N ARG A 20 5.00 39.47 17.50
CA ARG A 20 3.63 38.97 17.66
C ARG A 20 3.57 37.60 18.34
N TRP A 21 4.56 36.75 18.10
CA TRP A 21 4.68 35.43 18.70
C TRP A 21 4.67 35.42 20.23
N VAL A 22 5.13 36.49 20.87
CA VAL A 22 5.13 36.64 22.34
C VAL A 22 3.68 36.74 22.87
N LYS A 23 2.79 37.38 22.11
CA LYS A 23 1.37 37.56 22.48
C LYS A 23 0.56 36.26 22.38
N ASP A 24 1.08 35.28 21.65
CA ASP A 24 0.43 33.97 21.47
C ASP A 24 0.74 32.99 22.62
N ILE A 25 1.66 33.35 23.52
CA ILE A 25 1.99 32.59 24.72
C ILE A 25 0.95 32.90 25.80
N ARG A 26 0.06 31.95 26.12
CA ARG A 26 -1.01 32.10 27.13
C ARG A 26 -0.88 31.11 28.29
N GLY A 27 -1.41 31.45 29.47
CA GLY A 27 -1.45 30.59 30.67
C GLY A 27 -0.30 30.84 31.66
N ALA A 28 -0.26 30.08 32.75
CA ALA A 28 0.77 30.20 33.78
C ALA A 28 2.16 29.86 33.22
N LEU A 29 3.07 30.83 33.26
CA LEU A 29 4.45 30.67 32.82
C LEU A 29 5.27 30.07 33.95
N THR A 30 5.65 28.80 33.83
CA THR A 30 6.63 28.21 34.75
C THR A 30 8.01 28.79 34.46
N VAL A 31 8.92 28.75 35.45
CA VAL A 31 10.32 29.18 35.28
C VAL A 31 10.98 28.50 34.08
N GLN A 32 10.68 27.21 33.86
CA GLN A 32 11.18 26.46 32.72
C GLN A 32 10.75 27.04 31.36
N VAL A 33 9.50 27.48 31.25
CA VAL A 33 9.00 28.12 30.01
C VAL A 33 9.66 29.48 29.79
N LEU A 34 9.96 30.22 30.86
CA LEU A 34 10.70 31.48 30.75
C LEU A 34 12.15 31.26 30.28
N VAL A 35 12.82 30.22 30.78
CA VAL A 35 14.18 29.84 30.32
C VAL A 35 14.17 29.41 28.85
N GLU A 36 13.20 28.59 28.43
CA GLU A 36 13.05 28.20 27.03
C GLU A 36 12.73 29.40 26.13
N TYR A 37 11.90 30.33 26.62
CA TYR A 37 11.59 31.57 25.92
C TYR A 37 12.82 32.44 25.68
N VAL A 38 13.63 32.69 26.72
CA VAL A 38 14.86 33.51 26.61
C VAL A 38 15.83 32.88 25.61
N LYS A 39 16.01 31.56 25.65
CA LYS A 39 16.87 30.84 24.68
C LYS A 39 16.40 31.02 23.24
N VAL A 40 15.09 30.90 22.98
CA VAL A 40 14.53 31.08 21.64
C VAL A 40 14.61 32.53 21.21
N TRP A 41 14.39 33.48 22.12
CA TRP A 41 14.52 34.90 21.83
C TRP A 41 15.96 35.25 21.42
N GLU A 42 16.96 34.84 22.20
CA GLU A 42 18.37 35.05 21.87
C GLU A 42 18.75 34.48 20.48
N MET A 43 18.19 33.32 20.10
CA MET A 43 18.42 32.72 18.77
C MET A 43 17.71 33.44 17.62
N VAL A 44 16.63 34.17 17.89
CA VAL A 44 15.79 34.83 16.88
C VAL A 44 16.14 36.31 16.70
N ASP A 45 16.67 36.97 17.75
CA ASP A 45 17.09 38.38 17.71
C ASP A 45 18.49 38.57 17.10
N ASP A 46 19.24 37.50 16.80
CA ASP A 46 20.52 37.57 16.08
C ASP A 46 20.28 37.75 14.56
N PRO A 47 20.59 38.93 13.98
CA PRO A 47 20.39 39.19 12.56
C PRO A 47 21.56 38.69 11.68
N GLY A 48 22.56 38.00 12.24
CA GLY A 48 23.82 37.73 11.56
C GLY A 48 23.93 36.42 10.77
N VAL A 49 23.08 35.42 11.03
CA VAL A 49 23.25 34.09 10.43
C VAL A 49 22.15 33.82 9.39
N PRO A 50 22.50 33.71 8.10
CA PRO A 50 21.56 33.27 7.08
C PRO A 50 21.00 31.88 7.42
N ASP A 51 19.69 31.69 7.31
CA ASP A 51 19.06 30.39 7.50
C ASP A 51 19.71 29.34 6.58
N HIS A 52 20.30 28.31 7.18
CA HIS A 52 20.88 27.19 6.44
C HIS A 52 19.89 26.03 6.36
N PHE A 53 19.37 25.77 5.16
CA PHE A 53 18.60 24.57 4.89
C PHE A 53 19.50 23.33 5.02
N ARG A 54 19.24 22.47 6.02
CA ARG A 54 19.94 21.20 6.21
C ARG A 54 19.00 20.02 5.93
N TRP A 55 19.29 19.29 4.86
CA TRP A 55 18.57 18.07 4.47
C TRP A 55 18.90 16.91 5.41
N ARG A 56 17.96 16.53 6.26
CA ARG A 56 18.18 15.51 7.32
C ARG A 56 18.35 14.07 6.82
N PHE A 57 18.02 13.80 5.55
CA PHE A 57 18.09 12.46 4.96
C PHE A 57 19.41 12.17 4.24
N THR A 58 20.39 13.07 4.32
CA THR A 58 21.77 12.84 3.86
C THR A 58 22.75 13.22 4.96
N GLN A 59 23.84 12.46 5.10
CA GLN A 59 24.90 12.78 6.06
C GLN A 59 25.59 14.11 5.73
N SER A 60 25.68 14.47 4.44
CA SER A 60 26.21 15.75 3.99
C SER A 60 25.30 16.95 4.29
N GLY A 61 24.04 16.72 4.69
CA GLY A 61 23.08 17.79 4.92
C GLY A 61 22.62 18.51 3.65
N GLN A 62 23.06 18.08 2.47
CA GLN A 62 22.70 18.69 1.19
C GLN A 62 21.44 18.08 0.59
N TYR A 63 20.59 18.94 0.06
CA TYR A 63 19.41 18.53 -0.72
C TYR A 63 19.81 17.98 -2.08
N SER A 64 19.13 16.93 -2.51
CA SER A 64 19.04 16.57 -3.93
C SER A 64 17.70 15.94 -4.24
N CYS A 65 17.20 16.12 -5.45
CA CYS A 65 15.98 15.46 -5.92
C CYS A 65 16.04 13.93 -5.74
N LYS A 66 17.22 13.33 -5.92
CA LYS A 66 17.47 11.90 -5.68
C LYS A 66 17.24 11.51 -4.22
N SER A 67 17.82 12.26 -3.28
CA SER A 67 17.67 11.99 -1.84
C SER A 67 16.25 12.24 -1.32
N ALA A 68 15.55 13.23 -1.88
CA ALA A 68 14.13 13.47 -1.62
C ALA A 68 13.24 12.33 -2.13
N TYR A 69 13.51 11.85 -3.36
CA TYR A 69 12.81 10.69 -3.88
C TYR A 69 13.05 9.47 -2.98
N GLN A 70 14.30 9.17 -2.64
CA GLN A 70 14.64 8.05 -1.75
C GLN A 70 13.99 8.16 -0.38
N SER A 71 13.85 9.36 0.19
CA SER A 71 13.23 9.54 1.50
C SER A 71 11.72 9.27 1.49
N PHE A 72 11.02 9.55 0.39
CA PHE A 72 9.62 9.13 0.22
C PHE A 72 9.44 7.61 0.27
N PHE A 73 10.48 6.84 -0.10
CA PHE A 73 10.45 5.38 -0.05
C PHE A 73 11.08 4.79 1.22
N LEU A 74 11.63 5.60 2.13
CA LEU A 74 12.09 5.14 3.44
C LEU A 74 10.87 4.62 4.23
N GLY A 75 10.97 3.39 4.72
CA GLY A 75 9.86 2.71 5.40
C GLY A 75 8.85 2.04 4.46
N THR A 76 9.03 2.11 3.13
CA THR A 76 8.21 1.31 2.22
C THR A 76 8.54 -0.17 2.36
N VAL A 77 7.49 -0.98 2.53
CA VAL A 77 7.63 -2.44 2.61
C VAL A 77 8.14 -2.95 1.26
N LYS A 78 9.40 -3.42 1.23
CA LYS A 78 10.00 -4.09 0.07
C LYS A 78 9.27 -5.41 -0.18
N PHE A 79 8.22 -5.36 -0.99
CA PHE A 79 7.44 -6.54 -1.36
C PHE A 79 8.15 -7.30 -2.48
N GLY A 80 9.01 -8.27 -2.14
CA GLY A 80 9.84 -9.00 -3.11
C GLY A 80 9.05 -9.70 -4.24
N SER A 81 7.78 -10.00 -4.03
CA SER A 81 6.91 -10.64 -5.03
C SER A 81 6.16 -9.66 -5.93
N TRP A 82 6.43 -8.34 -5.88
CA TRP A 82 5.75 -7.34 -6.73
C TRP A 82 5.90 -7.66 -8.22
N LYS A 83 7.08 -8.11 -8.65
CA LYS A 83 7.33 -8.52 -10.03
C LYS A 83 6.38 -9.62 -10.47
N ARG A 84 6.00 -10.54 -9.57
CA ARG A 84 5.08 -11.65 -9.90
C ARG A 84 3.67 -11.16 -10.21
N ILE A 85 3.20 -10.15 -9.48
CA ILE A 85 1.89 -9.54 -9.72
C ILE A 85 1.95 -8.66 -10.97
N TRP A 86 2.85 -7.68 -10.97
CA TRP A 86 2.83 -6.58 -11.93
C TRP A 86 3.46 -6.93 -13.28
N LYS A 87 4.37 -7.92 -13.37
CA LYS A 87 4.90 -8.44 -14.64
C LYS A 87 4.10 -9.63 -15.20
N SER A 88 3.05 -10.08 -14.52
CA SER A 88 2.11 -11.06 -15.11
C SER A 88 1.29 -10.40 -16.22
N TRP A 89 0.71 -11.20 -17.12
CA TRP A 89 -0.18 -10.68 -18.16
C TRP A 89 -1.56 -10.27 -17.59
N ALA A 90 -1.93 -10.75 -16.40
CA ALA A 90 -3.26 -10.57 -15.81
C ALA A 90 -3.82 -9.13 -15.89
N LEU A 91 -5.15 -9.03 -15.99
CA LEU A 91 -5.86 -7.75 -16.02
C LEU A 91 -5.56 -6.92 -14.76
N LEU A 92 -5.56 -5.58 -14.90
CA LEU A 92 -5.24 -4.67 -13.81
C LEU A 92 -6.15 -4.88 -12.59
N ARG A 93 -7.45 -5.10 -12.79
CA ARG A 93 -8.42 -5.39 -11.71
C ARG A 93 -7.98 -6.56 -10.84
N CYS A 94 -7.52 -7.65 -11.46
CA CYS A 94 -7.05 -8.85 -10.77
C CYS A 94 -5.71 -8.59 -10.06
N LYS A 95 -4.80 -7.83 -10.69
CA LYS A 95 -3.52 -7.43 -10.09
C LYS A 95 -3.70 -6.55 -8.86
N PHE A 96 -4.57 -5.54 -8.92
CA PHE A 96 -4.91 -4.68 -7.79
C PHE A 96 -5.54 -5.48 -6.65
N PHE A 97 -6.47 -6.38 -6.97
CA PHE A 97 -7.04 -7.28 -6.00
C PHE A 97 -5.98 -8.11 -5.28
N ILE A 98 -5.09 -8.79 -6.02
CA ILE A 98 -4.02 -9.62 -5.44
C ILE A 98 -3.01 -8.78 -4.65
N TRP A 99 -2.75 -7.55 -5.07
CA TRP A 99 -1.91 -6.64 -4.32
C TRP A 99 -2.55 -6.24 -2.97
N LEU A 100 -3.84 -5.86 -2.97
CA LEU A 100 -4.60 -5.56 -1.75
C LEU A 100 -4.73 -6.78 -0.84
N ALA A 101 -4.97 -7.95 -1.43
CA ALA A 101 -5.00 -9.24 -0.76
C ALA A 101 -3.75 -9.49 0.07
N ILE A 102 -2.58 -9.36 -0.56
CA ILE A 102 -1.29 -9.59 0.07
C ILE A 102 -0.97 -8.55 1.13
N LYS A 103 -1.50 -7.33 0.99
CA LYS A 103 -1.40 -6.28 2.01
C LYS A 103 -2.38 -6.47 3.18
N ASN A 104 -3.17 -7.54 3.20
CA ASN A 104 -4.28 -7.74 4.13
C ASN A 104 -5.25 -6.55 4.14
N ARG A 105 -5.45 -5.90 2.99
CA ARG A 105 -6.36 -4.76 2.82
C ARG A 105 -7.58 -5.10 1.97
N CYS A 106 -7.76 -6.38 1.61
CA CYS A 106 -8.97 -6.82 0.94
C CYS A 106 -10.14 -6.81 1.94
N TRP A 107 -11.15 -5.99 1.65
CA TRP A 107 -12.23 -5.54 2.54
C TRP A 107 -13.22 -6.60 3.05
N THR A 108 -12.92 -7.89 2.93
CA THR A 108 -13.87 -8.98 3.21
C THR A 108 -13.67 -9.63 4.57
N ALA A 109 -12.46 -9.89 5.04
CA ALA A 109 -12.25 -10.60 6.32
C ALA A 109 -12.71 -9.77 7.54
N ASP A 110 -12.25 -8.51 7.65
CA ASP A 110 -12.49 -7.68 8.84
C ASP A 110 -13.94 -7.17 8.95
N ARG A 111 -14.67 -7.10 7.82
CA ARG A 111 -16.08 -6.70 7.79
C ARG A 111 -17.02 -7.87 8.01
N LEU A 112 -16.65 -9.08 7.55
CA LEU A 112 -17.37 -10.30 7.90
C LEU A 112 -17.25 -10.58 9.41
N ALA A 113 -16.12 -10.24 10.05
CA ALA A 113 -15.91 -10.40 11.49
C ALA A 113 -16.88 -9.59 12.34
N LYS A 114 -17.18 -8.38 11.88
CA LYS A 114 -18.17 -7.52 12.51
C LYS A 114 -19.61 -8.02 12.34
N ARG A 115 -19.85 -9.05 11.52
CA ARG A 115 -21.17 -9.65 11.25
C ARG A 115 -21.31 -11.08 11.78
N GLY A 116 -20.35 -11.59 12.57
CA GLY A 116 -20.46 -12.89 13.23
C GLY A 116 -20.38 -14.12 12.31
N LEU A 117 -19.98 -13.97 11.05
CA LEU A 117 -19.89 -15.07 10.09
C LEU A 117 -18.51 -15.75 10.15
N LEU A 118 -18.46 -17.08 10.34
CA LEU A 118 -17.22 -17.87 10.45
C LEU A 118 -16.23 -17.59 9.29
N HIS A 119 -14.97 -17.26 9.62
CA HIS A 119 -13.96 -16.80 8.65
C HIS A 119 -13.06 -17.91 8.11
N PRO A 120 -13.01 -18.16 6.79
CA PRO A 120 -12.00 -18.99 6.17
C PRO A 120 -10.78 -18.14 5.76
N ASN A 121 -10.06 -17.61 6.74
CA ASN A 121 -8.76 -16.95 6.52
C ASN A 121 -7.71 -17.93 5.92
N ALA A 122 -7.99 -19.24 5.95
CA ALA A 122 -7.11 -20.29 5.46
C ALA A 122 -6.97 -20.31 3.93
N VAL A 123 -8.08 -20.17 3.18
CA VAL A 123 -8.07 -20.30 1.70
C VAL A 123 -7.26 -19.19 1.06
N PHE A 124 -7.45 -17.96 1.53
CA PHE A 124 -6.71 -16.81 1.02
C PHE A 124 -5.22 -16.87 1.36
N LYS A 125 -4.88 -17.30 2.58
CA LYS A 125 -3.49 -17.57 2.99
C LYS A 125 -2.87 -18.70 2.17
N LEU A 126 -3.63 -19.74 1.81
CA LEU A 126 -3.18 -20.86 0.96
C LEU A 126 -2.84 -20.40 -0.46
N VAL A 127 -3.69 -19.58 -1.08
CA VAL A 127 -3.44 -19.00 -2.40
C VAL A 127 -2.19 -18.12 -2.38
N VAL A 128 -2.04 -17.25 -1.38
CA VAL A 128 -0.84 -16.38 -1.23
C VAL A 128 0.43 -17.21 -0.98
N ARG A 129 0.35 -18.30 -0.21
CA ARG A 129 1.47 -19.23 0.02
C ARG A 129 1.82 -20.01 -1.24
N ALA A 130 0.84 -20.46 -2.02
CA ALA A 130 1.05 -21.16 -3.28
C ALA A 130 1.73 -20.25 -4.32
N VAL A 131 1.31 -18.98 -4.45
CA VAL A 131 1.98 -17.96 -5.29
C VAL A 131 3.45 -17.81 -4.91
N SER A 132 3.77 -17.88 -3.61
CA SER A 132 5.13 -17.68 -3.10
C SER A 132 6.06 -18.85 -3.46
N ARG A 133 5.54 -20.07 -3.59
CA ARG A 133 6.31 -21.33 -3.72
C ARG A 133 6.55 -21.84 -5.16
N ALA A 134 5.97 -21.25 -6.20
CA ALA A 134 6.08 -21.78 -7.59
C ALA A 134 7.50 -21.73 -8.23
N PRO A 135 7.87 -22.68 -9.15
CA PRO A 135 9.18 -22.81 -9.82
C PRO A 135 9.37 -21.90 -11.06
N LYS A 136 10.61 -21.45 -11.36
CA LYS A 136 10.98 -20.28 -12.24
C LYS A 136 10.51 -20.33 -13.70
N GLU A 137 10.57 -21.49 -14.35
CA GLU A 137 10.33 -21.62 -15.80
C GLU A 137 8.85 -21.60 -16.21
N LEU A 138 7.95 -22.05 -15.34
CA LEU A 138 6.50 -22.02 -15.58
C LEU A 138 5.84 -20.76 -14.98
N LYS A 139 6.62 -19.86 -14.35
CA LYS A 139 6.08 -18.73 -13.56
C LYS A 139 5.20 -17.79 -14.33
N LYS A 140 5.51 -17.48 -15.60
CA LYS A 140 4.74 -16.44 -16.30
C LYS A 140 3.29 -16.89 -16.54
N GLY A 141 3.09 -18.09 -17.09
CA GLY A 141 1.77 -18.69 -17.27
C GLY A 141 1.09 -18.99 -15.94
N LEU A 142 1.81 -19.62 -15.00
CA LEU A 142 1.27 -19.96 -13.67
C LEU A 142 0.86 -18.72 -12.87
N ASN A 143 1.63 -17.62 -12.91
CA ASN A 143 1.26 -16.39 -12.20
C ASN A 143 -0.06 -15.83 -12.74
N SER A 144 -0.22 -15.78 -14.07
CA SER A 144 -1.47 -15.35 -14.69
C SER A 144 -2.64 -16.26 -14.30
N LEU A 145 -2.46 -17.59 -14.36
CA LEU A 145 -3.48 -18.57 -13.97
C LEU A 145 -3.85 -18.44 -12.49
N ILE A 146 -2.88 -18.32 -11.58
CA ILE A 146 -3.14 -18.20 -10.15
C ILE A 146 -3.88 -16.90 -9.84
N ILE A 147 -3.49 -15.78 -10.48
CA ILE A 147 -4.19 -14.49 -10.32
C ILE A 147 -5.65 -14.62 -10.80
N LEU A 148 -5.88 -15.30 -11.92
CA LEU A 148 -7.22 -15.57 -12.44
C LEU A 148 -8.05 -16.42 -11.46
N VAL A 149 -7.55 -17.59 -11.07
CA VAL A 149 -8.23 -18.50 -10.13
C VAL A 149 -8.58 -17.77 -8.83
N ALA A 150 -7.63 -17.03 -8.26
CA ALA A 150 -7.84 -16.28 -7.03
C ALA A 150 -8.92 -15.19 -7.17
N TRP A 151 -8.99 -14.54 -8.34
CA TRP A 151 -10.00 -13.55 -8.67
C TRP A 151 -11.39 -14.17 -8.84
N GLU A 152 -11.50 -15.28 -9.59
CA GLU A 152 -12.77 -15.99 -9.81
C GLU A 152 -13.35 -16.53 -8.50
N VAL A 153 -12.52 -17.16 -7.67
CA VAL A 153 -12.93 -17.62 -6.33
C VAL A 153 -13.42 -16.46 -5.49
N TRP A 154 -12.76 -15.31 -5.54
CA TRP A 154 -13.20 -14.15 -4.79
C TRP A 154 -14.54 -13.59 -5.28
N LYS A 155 -14.74 -13.45 -6.60
CA LYS A 155 -16.02 -13.05 -7.19
C LYS A 155 -17.14 -13.99 -6.74
N HIS A 156 -16.94 -15.31 -6.86
CA HIS A 156 -17.92 -16.32 -6.46
C HIS A 156 -18.27 -16.22 -4.98
N ARG A 157 -17.27 -16.03 -4.11
CA ARG A 157 -17.50 -15.85 -2.67
C ARG A 157 -18.29 -14.59 -2.35
N ILE A 158 -18.05 -13.49 -3.06
CA ILE A 158 -18.85 -12.27 -2.92
C ILE A 158 -20.30 -12.54 -3.33
N ALA A 159 -20.51 -13.18 -4.47
CA ALA A 159 -21.85 -13.54 -4.92
C ALA A 159 -22.57 -14.46 -3.92
N CYS A 160 -21.88 -15.45 -3.33
CA CYS A 160 -22.47 -16.29 -2.28
C CYS A 160 -22.88 -15.49 -1.03
N VAL A 161 -22.13 -14.45 -0.67
CA VAL A 161 -22.37 -13.65 0.55
C VAL A 161 -23.46 -12.61 0.34
N PHE A 162 -23.56 -12.01 -0.84
CA PHE A 162 -24.46 -10.88 -1.11
C PHE A 162 -25.69 -11.26 -1.93
N GLU A 163 -25.62 -12.32 -2.73
CA GLU A 163 -26.69 -12.78 -3.63
C GLU A 163 -27.22 -14.17 -3.22
N GLU A 164 -26.75 -14.72 -2.09
CA GLU A 164 -27.15 -16.02 -1.51
C GLU A 164 -27.00 -17.22 -2.47
N ILE A 165 -26.15 -17.08 -3.50
CA ILE A 165 -25.85 -18.16 -4.44
C ILE A 165 -25.11 -19.28 -3.69
N ARG A 166 -25.47 -20.55 -3.99
CA ARG A 166 -24.81 -21.71 -3.39
C ARG A 166 -23.34 -21.83 -3.86
N PRO A 167 -22.39 -22.18 -2.98
CA PRO A 167 -21.01 -22.42 -3.37
C PRO A 167 -20.93 -23.61 -4.34
N CYS A 168 -20.42 -23.38 -5.56
CA CYS A 168 -20.39 -24.39 -6.61
C CYS A 168 -19.04 -24.37 -7.34
N VAL A 169 -18.28 -25.45 -7.20
CA VAL A 169 -16.92 -25.55 -7.78
C VAL A 169 -16.97 -25.63 -9.30
N SER A 170 -17.95 -26.34 -9.87
CA SER A 170 -18.09 -26.49 -11.33
C SER A 170 -18.30 -25.14 -12.02
N VAL A 171 -19.11 -24.26 -11.42
CA VAL A 171 -19.33 -22.89 -11.93
C VAL A 171 -18.02 -22.09 -11.94
N ILE A 172 -17.24 -22.16 -10.85
CA ILE A 172 -15.95 -21.49 -10.77
C ILE A 172 -14.98 -22.03 -11.82
N CYS A 173 -14.91 -23.35 -12.01
CA CYS A 173 -14.07 -23.97 -13.02
C CYS A 173 -14.45 -23.54 -14.44
N GLN A 174 -15.74 -23.51 -14.77
CA GLN A 174 -16.24 -23.04 -16.06
C GLN A 174 -15.87 -21.59 -16.33
N GLU A 175 -16.02 -20.70 -15.34
CA GLU A 175 -15.64 -19.28 -15.49
C GLU A 175 -14.12 -19.10 -15.59
N ILE A 176 -13.32 -19.89 -14.88
CA ILE A 176 -11.85 -19.91 -15.02
C ILE A 176 -11.45 -20.35 -16.44
N GLU A 177 -12.06 -21.40 -16.98
CA GLU A 177 -11.78 -21.89 -18.33
C GLU A 177 -12.18 -20.87 -19.39
N LYS A 178 -13.35 -20.26 -19.24
CA LYS A 178 -13.86 -19.22 -20.13
C LYS A 178 -12.97 -17.98 -20.13
N GLU A 179 -12.73 -17.39 -18.96
CA GLU A 179 -11.92 -16.17 -18.85
C GLU A 179 -10.45 -16.45 -19.16
N GLY A 180 -9.94 -17.65 -18.83
CA GLY A 180 -8.62 -18.11 -19.25
C GLY A 180 -8.49 -18.24 -20.77
N SER A 181 -9.52 -18.74 -21.46
CA SER A 181 -9.56 -18.78 -22.93
C SER A 181 -9.52 -17.37 -23.54
N LEU A 182 -10.29 -16.44 -22.98
CA LEU A 182 -10.28 -15.04 -23.41
C LEU A 182 -8.90 -14.39 -23.22
N TRP A 183 -8.21 -14.68 -22.13
CA TRP A 183 -6.85 -14.17 -21.91
C TRP A 183 -5.86 -14.73 -22.93
N CYS A 184 -5.99 -16.00 -23.30
CA CYS A 184 -5.19 -16.60 -24.37
C CYS A 184 -5.45 -15.91 -25.72
N LEU A 185 -6.72 -15.68 -26.08
CA LEU A 185 -7.12 -14.99 -27.31
C LEU A 185 -6.63 -13.53 -27.35
N ALA A 186 -6.60 -12.87 -26.20
CA ALA A 186 -6.09 -11.51 -26.06
C ALA A 186 -4.53 -11.42 -26.07
N GLY A 187 -3.83 -12.54 -26.30
CA GLY A 187 -2.37 -12.55 -26.53
C GLY A 187 -1.53 -13.03 -25.34
N ASN A 188 -2.12 -13.67 -24.33
CA ASN A 188 -1.37 -14.29 -23.24
C ASN A 188 -0.71 -15.62 -23.66
N SER A 189 0.33 -15.55 -24.49
CA SER A 189 1.04 -16.72 -25.02
C SER A 189 1.62 -17.65 -23.95
N ALA A 190 2.00 -17.11 -22.79
CA ALA A 190 2.51 -17.88 -21.67
C ALA A 190 1.43 -18.76 -21.01
N LEU A 191 0.19 -18.27 -20.93
CA LEU A 191 -0.95 -19.06 -20.43
C LEU A 191 -1.40 -20.08 -21.48
N SER A 192 -1.43 -19.71 -22.77
CA SER A 192 -1.73 -20.64 -23.87
C SER A 192 -0.76 -21.83 -23.86
N SER A 193 0.54 -21.55 -23.72
CA SER A 193 1.59 -22.58 -23.65
C SER A 193 1.44 -23.49 -22.42
N LEU A 194 1.05 -22.91 -21.28
CA LEU A 194 0.80 -23.68 -20.05
C LEU A 194 -0.40 -24.61 -20.22
N ARG A 195 -1.51 -24.10 -20.76
CA ARG A 195 -2.73 -24.89 -21.00
C ARG A 195 -2.50 -26.03 -21.99
N ALA A 196 -1.78 -25.78 -23.07
CA ALA A 196 -1.39 -26.82 -24.04
C ALA A 196 -0.48 -27.90 -23.43
N ARG A 197 0.28 -27.59 -22.37
CA ARG A 197 1.08 -28.58 -21.63
C ARG A 197 0.23 -29.38 -20.64
N MET A 198 -0.72 -28.73 -19.95
CA MET A 198 -1.64 -29.41 -19.04
C MET A 198 -2.57 -30.38 -19.78
N GLY A 199 -3.13 -29.95 -20.92
CA GLY A 199 -3.98 -30.83 -21.74
C GLY A 199 -3.24 -32.05 -22.32
N ARG A 200 -1.92 -31.95 -22.56
CA ARG A 200 -1.08 -33.10 -22.95
C ARG A 200 -0.79 -34.07 -21.79
N LEU A 201 -1.00 -33.65 -20.55
CA LEU A 201 -0.80 -34.45 -19.35
C LEU A 201 -2.10 -35.07 -18.82
N GLY A 202 -3.24 -34.86 -19.50
CA GLY A 202 -4.53 -35.47 -19.13
C GLY A 202 -5.13 -34.96 -17.81
N LEU A 203 -4.77 -33.74 -17.39
CA LEU A 203 -5.33 -33.04 -16.22
C LEU A 203 -6.32 -31.95 -16.65
#